data_AF-A0A0K9NUY7-F1
#
_entry.id   AF-A0A0K9NUY7-F1
#
_cell.length_a   1.000
_cell.length_b   1.000
_cell.length_c   1.000
_cell.angle_alpha   90.00
_cell.angle_beta   90.00
_cell.angle_gamma   90.00
#
_symmetry.space_group_name_H-M   'P 1'
#
loop_
_entity.id
_entity.type
_entity.pdbx_description
1 polymer ?
#
loop_
_entity_poly.entity_id
_entity_poly.type
_entity_poly.pdbx_seq_one_letter_code
_entity_poly.pdbx_strand_id
1 'polypeptide(L)'
;MRKIVTLELLSAKKVKSFNRLRREEVCEMMHVLTKAATNGTPVNLSEMFLSLNNNIASRAGFGNNLRQKEAFLVSMKESIDLVVDFNISNYFPAVEKFIVCHGDCANTRYSSLLEPK
;
A
#
# COMPACT_ATOMS: atom_id res chain seq x y z
N MET A 1 -14.17 -11.54 -2.22
CA MET A 1 -13.65 -10.23 -1.79
C MET A 1 -13.27 -9.30 -2.95
N ARG A 2 -12.43 -9.69 -3.91
CA ARG A 2 -11.95 -8.79 -5.00
C ARG A 2 -13.07 -7.99 -5.70
N LYS A 3 -14.14 -8.67 -6.15
CA LYS A 3 -15.26 -8.04 -6.86
C LYS A 3 -15.93 -6.91 -6.06
N ILE A 4 -16.19 -7.13 -4.77
CA ILE A 4 -16.85 -6.14 -3.90
C ILE A 4 -15.93 -4.94 -3.69
N VAL A 5 -14.65 -5.16 -3.40
CA VAL A 5 -13.68 -4.07 -3.22
C VAL A 5 -13.58 -3.21 -4.47
N THR A 6 -13.44 -3.82 -5.64
CA THR A 6 -13.27 -3.09 -6.91
C THR A 6 -14.53 -2.36 -7.36
N LEU A 7 -15.72 -2.96 -7.21
CA LEU A 7 -16.97 -2.39 -7.71
C LEU A 7 -17.64 -1.43 -6.71
N GLU A 8 -17.55 -1.70 -5.41
CA GLU A 8 -18.30 -0.95 -4.40
C GLU A 8 -17.45 0.07 -3.67
N LEU A 9 -16.22 -0.31 -3.28
CA LEU A 9 -15.36 0.54 -2.44
C LEU A 9 -14.42 1.42 -3.29
N LEU A 10 -13.80 0.83 -4.31
CA LEU A 10 -12.75 1.46 -5.13
C LEU A 10 -13.18 1.65 -6.59
N SER A 11 -14.48 1.72 -6.88
CA SER A 11 -14.94 2.03 -8.23
C SER A 11 -14.51 3.42 -8.65
N ALA A 12 -14.40 3.65 -9.96
CA ALA A 12 -14.04 4.95 -10.52
C ALA A 12 -14.92 6.09 -9.99
N LYS A 13 -16.22 5.84 -9.74
CA LYS A 13 -17.15 6.80 -9.15
C LYS A 13 -16.75 7.16 -7.70
N LYS A 14 -16.47 6.16 -6.88
CA LYS A 14 -16.03 6.36 -5.48
C LYS A 14 -14.67 7.02 -5.40
N VAL A 15 -13.70 6.57 -6.18
CA VAL A 15 -12.35 7.15 -6.24
C VAL A 15 -12.38 8.62 -6.69
N LYS A 16 -13.27 8.97 -7.63
CA LYS A 16 -13.51 10.37 -8.02
C LYS A 16 -14.15 11.19 -6.89
N SER A 17 -15.06 10.60 -6.11
CA SER A 17 -15.68 11.29 -4.97
C SER A 17 -14.65 11.67 -3.88
N PHE A 18 -13.57 10.88 -3.74
CA PHE A 18 -12.47 11.19 -2.83
C PHE A 18 -11.56 12.34 -3.29
N ASN A 19 -11.79 12.94 -4.47
CA ASN A 19 -11.02 14.12 -4.92
C ASN A 19 -11.12 15.30 -3.97
N ARG A 20 -12.27 15.52 -3.33
CA ARG A 20 -12.42 16.61 -2.36
C ARG A 20 -11.54 16.35 -1.14
N LEU A 21 -11.65 15.15 -0.58
CA LEU A 21 -10.88 14.70 0.57
C LEU A 21 -9.37 14.76 0.31
N ARG A 22 -8.90 14.28 -0.85
CA ARG A 22 -7.47 14.41 -1.23
C ARG A 22 -7.01 15.86 -1.28
N ARG A 23 -7.82 16.76 -1.86
CA ARG A 23 -7.47 18.18 -1.94
C ARG A 23 -7.40 18.82 -0.57
N GLU A 24 -8.37 18.55 0.31
CA GLU A 24 -8.38 19.05 1.68
C GLU A 24 -7.09 18.66 2.43
N GLU A 25 -6.73 17.37 2.39
CA GLU A 25 -5.54 16.85 3.09
C GLU A 25 -4.22 17.38 2.49
N VAL A 26 -4.13 17.50 1.16
CA VAL A 26 -2.94 18.07 0.51
C VAL A 26 -2.81 19.57 0.79
N CYS A 27 -3.91 20.33 0.82
CA CYS A 27 -3.88 21.74 1.20
C CYS A 27 -3.33 21.93 2.61
N GLU A 28 -3.74 21.09 3.57
CA GLU A 28 -3.23 21.13 4.94
C GLU A 28 -1.73 20.83 4.99
N MET A 29 -1.28 19.78 4.29
CA MET A 29 0.15 19.46 4.17
C MET A 29 0.94 20.64 3.60
N MET A 30 0.43 21.29 2.54
CA MET A 30 1.07 22.46 1.94
C MET A 30 1.13 23.65 2.89
N HIS A 31 0.11 23.85 3.72
CA HIS A 31 0.11 24.88 4.75
C HIS A 31 1.24 24.66 5.77
N VAL A 32 1.38 23.42 6.27
CA VAL A 32 2.46 23.05 7.18
C VAL A 32 3.84 23.23 6.54
N LEU A 33 4.02 22.79 5.29
CA LEU A 33 5.27 22.95 4.56
C LEU A 33 5.62 24.43 4.33
N THR A 34 4.64 25.25 3.97
CA THR A 34 4.85 26.69 3.76
C THR A 34 5.31 27.35 5.06
N LYS A 35 4.67 27.02 6.18
CA LYS A 35 5.05 27.53 7.51
C LYS A 35 6.44 27.07 7.94
N ALA A 36 6.80 25.82 7.67
CA ALA A 36 8.13 25.30 7.98
C ALA A 36 9.20 26.01 7.12
N ALA A 37 8.92 26.21 5.83
CA ALA A 37 9.81 26.94 4.92
C ALA A 37 10.02 28.40 5.36
N THR A 38 8.95 29.11 5.75
CA THR A 38 9.07 30.49 6.26
C THR A 38 9.89 30.56 7.54
N ASN A 39 9.85 29.52 8.37
CA ASN A 39 10.57 29.45 9.64
C ASN A 39 11.96 28.81 9.50
N GLY A 40 12.39 28.41 8.29
CA GLY A 40 13.64 27.68 8.08
C GLY A 40 13.71 26.33 8.83
N THR A 41 12.57 25.75 9.18
CA THR A 41 12.49 24.52 9.98
C THR A 41 12.62 23.30 9.08
N PRO A 42 13.56 22.37 9.33
CA PRO A 42 13.67 21.14 8.57
C PRO A 42 12.42 20.27 8.76
N VAL A 43 11.97 19.60 7.69
CA VAL A 43 10.79 18.74 7.70
C VAL A 43 11.17 17.35 7.21
N ASN A 44 10.76 16.31 7.96
CA ASN A 44 10.82 14.94 7.49
C ASN A 44 9.66 14.68 6.51
N LEU A 45 9.96 14.67 5.22
CA LEU A 45 8.94 14.43 4.18
C LEU A 45 8.36 13.02 4.24
N SER A 46 9.12 12.02 4.65
CA SER A 46 8.63 10.64 4.78
C SER A 46 7.51 10.55 5.82
N GLU A 47 7.73 11.13 7.00
CA GLU A 47 6.69 11.22 8.05
C GLU A 47 5.49 12.03 7.60
N MET A 48 5.72 13.14 6.88
CA MET A 48 4.65 13.98 6.34
C MET A 48 3.77 13.21 5.34
N PHE A 49 4.37 12.50 4.37
CA PHE A 49 3.63 11.70 3.41
C PHE A 49 2.92 10.50 4.06
N LEU A 50 3.52 9.88 5.08
CA LEU A 50 2.85 8.85 5.87
C LEU A 50 1.60 9.40 6.56
N SER A 51 1.70 10.57 7.20
CA SER A 51 0.57 11.26 7.82
C SER A 51 -0.52 11.59 6.80
N LEU A 52 -0.16 12.15 5.65
CA LEU A 52 -1.08 12.45 4.56
C LEU A 52 -1.86 11.20 4.12
N ASN A 53 -1.16 10.10 3.86
CA ASN A 53 -1.77 8.84 3.42
C ASN A 53 -2.70 8.27 4.50
N ASN A 54 -2.28 8.28 5.77
CA ASN A 54 -3.08 7.80 6.88
C ASN A 54 -4.35 8.63 7.07
N ASN A 55 -4.27 9.95 6.92
CA ASN A 55 -5.45 10.82 6.97
C ASN A 55 -6.40 10.52 5.82
N ILE A 56 -5.89 10.42 4.60
CA ILE A 56 -6.70 10.13 3.42
C ILE A 56 -7.40 8.78 3.57
N ALA A 57 -6.65 7.73 3.92
CA ALA A 57 -7.18 6.37 4.06
C ALA A 57 -8.20 6.25 5.20
N SER A 58 -7.89 6.81 6.38
CA SER A 58 -8.80 6.79 7.52
C SER A 58 -10.10 7.54 7.23
N ARG A 59 -10.04 8.72 6.62
CA ARG A 59 -11.23 9.49 6.26
C ARG A 59 -12.01 8.86 5.12
N ALA A 60 -11.33 8.22 4.16
CA ALA A 60 -12.00 7.53 3.05
C ALA A 60 -12.72 6.25 3.52
N GLY A 61 -12.12 5.51 4.47
CA GLY A 61 -12.68 4.26 5.00
C GLY A 61 -13.70 4.44 6.11
N PHE A 62 -13.46 5.37 7.03
CA PHE A 62 -14.22 5.52 8.29
C PHE A 62 -14.92 6.88 8.42
N GLY A 63 -14.73 7.79 7.46
CA GLY A 63 -15.24 9.16 7.55
C GLY A 63 -14.47 10.00 8.57
N ASN A 64 -15.04 11.13 8.97
CA ASN A 64 -14.36 12.10 9.85
C ASN A 64 -14.37 11.70 11.34
N ASN A 65 -15.07 10.63 11.74
CA ASN A 65 -15.41 10.35 13.15
C ASN A 65 -14.71 9.11 13.72
N LEU A 66 -13.44 8.89 13.37
CA LEU A 66 -12.68 7.79 13.93
C LEU A 66 -12.22 8.13 15.37
N ARG A 67 -13.03 7.74 16.37
CA ARG A 67 -12.87 8.08 17.80
C ARG A 67 -11.50 7.72 18.38
N GLN A 68 -10.81 6.73 17.81
CA GLN A 68 -9.48 6.28 18.25
C GLN A 68 -8.54 6.09 17.05
N LYS A 69 -8.43 7.14 16.21
CA LYS A 69 -7.62 7.10 14.99
C LYS A 69 -6.18 6.66 15.24
N GLU A 70 -5.51 7.20 16.25
CA GLU A 70 -4.11 6.87 16.53
C GLU A 70 -3.93 5.40 16.93
N ALA A 71 -4.77 4.89 17.85
CA ALA A 71 -4.72 3.49 18.24
C ALA A 71 -5.00 2.56 17.04
N PHE A 72 -5.96 2.92 16.20
CA PHE A 72 -6.25 2.18 14.97
C PHE A 72 -5.07 2.17 14.00
N LEU A 73 -4.39 3.30 13.79
CA LEU A 73 -3.23 3.39 12.89
C LEU A 73 -2.06 2.56 13.41
N VAL A 74 -1.82 2.54 14.73
CA VAL A 74 -0.80 1.68 15.35
C VAL A 74 -1.12 0.22 15.10
N SER A 75 -2.35 -0.23 15.41
CA SER A 75 -2.75 -1.63 15.17
C SER A 75 -2.72 -2.00 13.67
N MET A 76 -3.07 -1.06 12.79
CA MET A 76 -3.02 -1.27 11.35
C MET A 76 -1.58 -1.43 10.86
N LYS A 77 -0.64 -0.64 11.38
CA LYS A 77 0.79 -0.77 11.07
C LYS A 77 1.32 -2.14 11.49
N GLU A 78 1.07 -2.56 12.73
CA GLU A 78 1.47 -3.87 13.24
C GLU A 78 0.87 -5.01 12.39
N SER A 79 -0.39 -4.88 11.98
CA SER A 79 -1.05 -5.85 11.11
C SER A 79 -0.40 -5.92 9.72
N ILE A 80 -0.05 -4.77 9.14
CA ILE A 80 0.63 -4.72 7.84
C ILE A 80 2.02 -5.34 7.94
N ASP A 81 2.78 -5.06 9.00
CA ASP A 81 4.11 -5.62 9.21
C ASP A 81 4.05 -7.16 9.25
N LEU A 82 3.04 -7.73 9.94
CA LEU A 82 2.79 -9.18 9.95
C LEU A 82 2.39 -9.74 8.58
N VAL A 83 1.58 -9.00 7.80
CA VAL A 83 1.14 -9.43 6.46
C VAL A 83 2.28 -9.36 5.45
N VAL A 84 3.15 -8.36 5.55
CA VAL A 84 4.32 -8.21 4.67
C VAL A 84 5.34 -9.31 4.96
N ASP A 85 5.52 -9.68 6.23
CA ASP A 85 6.40 -10.79 6.63
C ASP A 85 5.77 -12.18 6.37
N PHE A 86 4.47 -12.23 6.06
CA PHE A 86 3.77 -13.47 5.72
C PHE A 86 4.18 -13.97 4.32
N ASN A 87 5.31 -14.68 4.27
CA ASN A 87 5.74 -15.42 3.10
C ASN A 87 5.44 -16.92 3.30
N ILE A 88 4.60 -17.49 2.42
CA ILE A 88 4.24 -18.92 2.47
C ILE A 88 5.46 -19.84 2.32
N SER A 89 6.53 -19.39 1.67
CA SER A 89 7.78 -20.15 1.54
C SER A 89 8.50 -20.31 2.89
N ASN A 90 8.33 -19.35 3.82
CA ASN A 90 8.95 -19.41 5.15
C ASN A 90 8.29 -20.46 6.06
N TYR A 91 7.02 -20.80 5.81
CA TYR A 91 6.25 -21.77 6.62
C TYR A 91 6.17 -23.16 5.99
N PHE A 92 6.25 -23.25 4.66
CA PHE A 92 6.20 -24.53 3.95
C PHE A 92 7.35 -24.63 2.95
N PRO A 93 8.54 -25.08 3.39
CA PRO A 93 9.72 -25.23 2.53
C PRO A 93 9.48 -26.18 1.33
N ALA A 94 8.51 -27.08 1.43
CA ALA A 94 8.12 -27.98 0.35
C ALA A 94 7.48 -27.24 -0.85
N VAL A 95 6.84 -26.08 -0.61
CA VAL A 95 6.17 -25.28 -1.64
C VAL A 95 7.19 -24.47 -2.44
N GLU A 96 8.28 -24.04 -1.80
CA GLU A 96 9.43 -23.43 -2.47
C GLU A 96 10.06 -24.41 -3.47
N LYS A 97 10.32 -25.65 -3.04
CA LYS A 97 10.80 -26.72 -3.93
C LYS A 97 9.83 -27.03 -5.06
N PHE A 98 8.52 -26.96 -4.81
CA PHE A 98 7.50 -27.19 -5.84
C PHE A 98 7.47 -26.08 -6.90
N ILE A 99 7.63 -24.81 -6.49
CA ILE A 99 7.71 -23.66 -7.42
C ILE A 99 8.99 -23.75 -8.27
N VAL A 100 10.14 -24.08 -7.65
CA VAL A 100 11.42 -24.24 -8.37
C VAL A 100 11.35 -25.39 -9.37
N CYS A 101 10.88 -26.57 -8.97
CA CYS A 101 10.76 -27.73 -9.86
C CYS A 101 9.82 -27.48 -11.06
N HIS A 102 8.74 -26.70 -10.89
CA HIS A 102 7.86 -26.35 -12.00
C HIS A 102 8.36 -25.18 -12.86
N GLY A 103 9.12 -24.23 -12.28
CA GLY A 103 9.75 -23.13 -13.02
C GLY A 103 10.89 -23.60 -13.92
N ASP A 104 11.71 -24.55 -13.44
CA ASP A 104 12.84 -25.09 -14.20
C ASP A 104 12.39 -25.99 -15.37
N CYS A 105 11.23 -26.66 -15.26
CA CYS A 105 10.63 -27.42 -16.36
C CYS A 105 10.13 -26.54 -17.52
N ALA A 106 9.85 -25.25 -17.28
CA ALA A 106 9.46 -24.32 -18.35
C ALA A 106 10.68 -23.74 -19.09
N ASN A 107 11.83 -23.61 -18.42
CA ASN A 107 13.03 -23.01 -18.98
C ASN A 107 13.93 -24.01 -19.75
N THR A 108 13.88 -25.30 -19.40
CA THR A 108 14.60 -26.34 -20.17
C THR A 108 13.99 -26.63 -21.54
N ARG A 109 12.74 -26.21 -21.81
CA ARG A 109 12.09 -26.42 -23.12
C ARG A 109 12.43 -25.37 -24.17
N TYR A 110 12.88 -24.18 -23.76
CA TYR A 110 13.32 -23.11 -24.68
C TYR A 110 14.79 -23.26 -25.10
N SER A 111 15.63 -23.81 -24.24
CA SER A 111 17.06 -24.01 -24.50
C SER A 111 17.34 -25.18 -25.46
N SER A 112 16.45 -26.16 -25.57
CA SER A 112 16.58 -27.28 -26.52
C SER A 112 16.07 -26.99 -27.95
N LEU A 113 15.53 -25.79 -28.21
CA LEU A 113 15.01 -25.37 -29.53
C LEU A 113 15.95 -24.39 -30.28
N LEU A 114 17.12 -24.07 -29.71
CA LEU A 114 18.07 -23.09 -30.24
C LEU A 114 19.47 -23.65 -30.51
N GLU A 115 19.61 -24.96 -30.74
CA GLU A 115 20.83 -25.51 -31.32
C GLU A 115 20.69 -25.65 -32.85
N PRO A 116 21.41 -24.86 -33.66
CA PRO A 116 21.46 -25.04 -35.10
C PRO A 116 22.30 -26.28 -35.46
N LYS A 117 21.77 -27.10 -36.37
CA LYS A 117 22.56 -28.11 -37.11
C LYS A 117 23.57 -27.45 -38.02
#